data_AF-A0A1Y4UX89-F1
#
_entry.id   AF-A0A1Y4UX89-F1
#
_cell.length_a   1.000
_cell.length_b   1.000
_cell.length_c   1.000
_cell.angle_alpha   90.00
_cell.angle_beta   90.00
_cell.angle_gamma   90.00
#
_symmetry.space_group_name_H-M   'P 1'
#
loop_
_entity.id
_entity.type
_entity.pdbx_description
1 polymer ?
#
loop_
_entity_poly.entity_id
_entity_poly.type
_entity_poly.pdbx_seq_one_letter_code
_entity_poly.pdbx_strand_id
1 'polypeptide(L)'
;FFADQKPDIFREGREAGILTMGNLPLFYSSREFKHIGPEATKIRNSRSMGVLLAPHCAYALYNTGDHVLKWEYRTEVRLNAFLQHYLQDFPYTGHPKVRAILTGKDMDTAYQLLTSTGGYKKSLFVADTSYEHFHYLPNTTEGETLLKLLVRPRLMKQLDQLLLSDLGSRQPDLPIDHDGVDASGNPAVLAYDFDLHRINRFNTGLNVYGRKGVMICFDFQIPCLKRYLTADIRFSSIDLSKFRKGFLHEP
;
A
#
# COMPACT_ATOMS: atom_id res chain seq x y z
N PHE A 1 -9.54 16.93 9.13
CA PHE A 1 -9.82 18.26 8.57
C PHE A 1 -9.04 18.39 7.27
N PHE A 2 -9.74 18.42 6.13
CA PHE A 2 -9.13 18.83 4.87
C PHE A 2 -9.03 20.36 4.92
N ALA A 3 -7.85 20.92 4.65
CA ALA A 3 -7.71 22.37 4.57
C ALA A 3 -8.65 22.90 3.49
N ASP A 4 -9.43 23.94 3.80
CA ASP A 4 -10.41 24.53 2.87
C ASP A 4 -9.78 25.06 1.57
N GLN A 5 -8.45 25.19 1.52
CA GLN A 5 -7.69 25.33 0.28
C GLN A 5 -6.50 24.37 0.28
N LYS A 6 -6.47 23.46 -0.71
CA LYS A 6 -5.29 22.62 -0.97
C LYS A 6 -4.22 23.48 -1.67
N PRO A 7 -2.93 23.24 -1.40
CA PRO A 7 -1.86 23.87 -2.16
C PRO A 7 -1.93 23.51 -3.65
N ASP A 8 -1.61 24.48 -4.52
CA ASP A 8 -1.53 24.32 -5.98
C ASP A 8 -0.28 23.52 -6.40
N ILE A 9 -0.19 22.24 -5.99
CA ILE A 9 0.92 21.36 -6.40
C ILE A 9 0.84 21.07 -7.90
N PHE A 10 -0.37 20.78 -8.38
CA PHE A 10 -0.67 20.27 -9.71
C PHE A 10 -1.14 21.37 -10.66
N ARG A 11 -0.34 22.43 -10.85
CA ARG A 11 -0.64 23.58 -11.72
C ARG A 11 0.56 23.99 -12.58
N GLU A 12 0.30 24.42 -13.81
CA GLU A 12 1.32 25.01 -14.69
C GLU A 12 1.86 26.33 -14.12
N GLY A 13 3.17 26.55 -14.22
CA GLY A 13 3.81 27.77 -13.72
C GLY A 13 3.85 27.88 -12.19
N ARG A 14 3.97 26.74 -11.49
CA ARG A 14 4.02 26.66 -10.02
C ARG A 14 4.92 27.75 -9.42
N GLU A 15 4.35 28.60 -8.58
CA GLU A 15 5.13 29.39 -7.63
C GLU A 15 5.44 28.50 -6.43
N ALA A 16 6.67 28.54 -5.92
CA ALA A 16 7.07 27.80 -4.75
C ALA A 16 6.35 28.35 -3.51
N GLY A 17 5.11 27.92 -3.29
CA GLY A 17 4.40 28.17 -2.04
C GLY A 17 5.07 27.44 -0.88
N ILE A 18 4.88 27.93 0.34
CA ILE A 18 5.40 27.27 1.55
C ILE A 18 4.53 26.05 1.84
N LEU A 19 4.93 24.89 1.33
CA LEU A 19 4.40 23.59 1.72
C LEU A 19 5.40 22.94 2.66
N THR A 20 4.98 22.68 3.90
CA THR A 20 5.79 21.92 4.85
C THR A 20 5.31 20.48 4.90
N MET A 21 6.19 19.54 5.27
CA MET A 21 5.81 18.14 5.46
C MET A 21 4.70 17.95 6.52
N GLY A 22 4.49 18.92 7.41
CA GLY A 22 3.39 18.93 8.38
C GLY A 22 2.01 19.18 7.75
N ASN A 23 1.94 19.64 6.50
CA ASN A 23 0.69 19.83 5.77
C ASN A 23 0.16 18.52 5.14
N LEU A 24 0.97 17.46 5.14
CA LEU A 24 0.60 16.15 4.62
C LEU A 24 -0.13 15.32 5.71
N PRO A 25 -1.13 14.49 5.34
CA PRO A 25 -1.43 14.05 3.98
C PRO A 25 -2.40 14.95 3.18
N LEU A 26 -2.25 14.96 1.85
CA LEU A 26 -3.10 15.71 0.92
C LEU A 26 -3.57 14.84 -0.25
N PHE A 27 -4.86 14.88 -0.58
CA PHE A 27 -5.43 14.14 -1.69
C PHE A 27 -5.73 15.05 -2.89
N TYR A 28 -5.28 14.64 -4.07
CA TYR A 28 -5.58 15.27 -5.35
C TYR A 28 -6.27 14.27 -6.27
N SER A 29 -7.45 14.61 -6.76
CA SER A 29 -8.20 13.81 -7.71
C SER A 29 -7.49 13.72 -9.06
N SER A 30 -7.84 12.72 -9.86
CA SER A 30 -7.32 12.55 -11.22
C SER A 30 -7.55 13.75 -12.13
N ARG A 31 -8.60 14.54 -11.89
CA ARG A 31 -8.87 15.76 -12.65
C ARG A 31 -7.82 16.83 -12.41
N GLU A 32 -7.30 16.91 -11.17
CA GLU A 32 -6.31 17.90 -10.76
C GLU A 32 -4.96 17.66 -11.44
N PHE A 33 -4.54 16.42 -11.72
CA PHE A 33 -3.20 16.15 -12.28
C PHE A 33 -3.14 15.64 -13.72
N LYS A 34 -4.19 14.98 -14.24
CA LYS A 34 -4.14 14.40 -15.62
C LYS A 34 -4.33 15.42 -16.74
N HIS A 35 -4.55 16.69 -16.40
CA HIS A 35 -4.76 17.77 -17.36
C HIS A 35 -3.66 18.84 -17.28
N ILE A 36 -2.59 18.61 -16.52
CA ILE A 36 -1.47 19.54 -16.44
C ILE A 36 -0.60 19.40 -17.68
N GLY A 37 -0.76 20.35 -18.59
CA GLY A 37 0.08 20.48 -19.76
C GLY A 37 0.11 19.26 -20.70
N PRO A 38 1.00 19.30 -21.70
CA PRO A 38 1.09 18.28 -22.73
C PRO A 38 1.63 16.94 -22.20
N GLU A 39 2.47 16.96 -21.14
CA GLU A 39 3.08 15.74 -20.57
C GLU A 39 2.05 14.80 -19.95
N ALA A 40 0.99 15.35 -19.35
CA ALA A 40 -0.08 14.55 -18.74
C ALA A 40 -0.90 13.75 -19.76
N THR A 41 -0.79 14.05 -21.07
CA THR A 41 -1.48 13.30 -22.14
C THR A 41 -1.14 11.81 -22.10
N LYS A 42 0.09 11.45 -21.71
CA LYS A 42 0.58 10.06 -21.65
C LYS A 42 -0.01 9.24 -20.50
N ILE A 43 -0.64 9.89 -19.52
CA ILE A 43 -1.20 9.27 -18.31
C ILE A 43 -2.74 9.41 -18.22
N ARG A 44 -3.38 10.08 -19.19
CA ARG A 44 -4.85 10.28 -19.20
C ARG A 44 -5.64 8.98 -19.12
N ASN A 45 -5.11 7.91 -19.73
CA ASN A 45 -5.75 6.61 -19.75
C ASN A 45 -5.54 5.79 -18.47
N SER A 46 -4.70 6.25 -17.53
CA SER A 46 -4.52 5.57 -16.25
C SER A 46 -5.86 5.47 -15.53
N ARG A 47 -6.09 4.35 -14.83
CA ARG A 47 -7.28 4.17 -14.01
C ARG A 47 -7.17 4.78 -12.61
N SER A 48 -6.03 5.42 -12.29
CA SER A 48 -5.86 6.11 -11.02
C SER A 48 -6.95 7.17 -10.84
N MET A 49 -7.63 7.14 -9.71
CA MET A 49 -8.67 8.09 -9.33
C MET A 49 -8.09 9.36 -8.71
N GLY A 50 -6.86 9.29 -8.23
CA GLY A 50 -6.21 10.37 -7.50
C GLY A 50 -4.84 9.96 -7.00
N VAL A 51 -4.17 10.93 -6.41
CA VAL A 51 -2.89 10.77 -5.72
C VAL A 51 -3.04 11.27 -4.29
N LEU A 52 -2.60 10.47 -3.33
CA LEU A 52 -2.51 10.85 -1.93
C LEU A 52 -1.06 11.07 -1.58
N LEU A 53 -0.70 12.30 -1.28
CA LEU A 53 0.63 12.67 -0.83
C LEU A 53 0.73 12.41 0.67
N ALA A 54 1.65 11.55 1.08
CA ALA A 54 1.99 11.28 2.47
C ALA A 54 3.44 11.71 2.75
N PRO A 55 3.85 11.86 4.02
CA PRO A 55 5.20 12.37 4.35
C PRO A 55 6.37 11.52 3.83
N HIS A 56 6.19 10.24 3.54
CA HIS A 56 7.25 9.31 3.13
C HIS A 56 7.12 8.84 1.68
N CYS A 57 5.98 9.05 1.03
CA CYS A 57 5.73 8.65 -0.36
C CYS A 57 4.47 9.29 -0.93
N ALA A 58 4.30 9.19 -2.24
CA ALA A 58 3.03 9.42 -2.91
C ALA A 58 2.31 8.08 -3.18
N TYR A 59 1.01 8.04 -2.97
CA TYR A 59 0.18 6.89 -3.31
C TYR A 59 -0.66 7.19 -4.55
N ALA A 60 -0.55 6.39 -5.60
CA ALA A 60 -1.53 6.35 -6.68
C ALA A 60 -2.74 5.53 -6.20
N LEU A 61 -3.93 6.15 -6.19
CA LEU A 61 -5.16 5.52 -5.69
C LEU A 61 -5.99 4.95 -6.84
N TYR A 62 -6.50 3.74 -6.65
CA TYR A 62 -7.40 3.06 -7.56
C TYR A 62 -8.57 2.49 -6.76
N ASN A 63 -9.79 2.59 -7.29
CA ASN A 63 -10.94 1.88 -6.75
C ASN A 63 -11.32 0.77 -7.72
N THR A 64 -11.32 -0.47 -7.23
CA THR A 64 -11.67 -1.65 -7.98
C THR A 64 -13.17 -1.97 -7.88
N GLY A 65 -13.89 -1.34 -6.95
CA GLY A 65 -15.28 -1.65 -6.66
C GLY A 65 -15.41 -3.07 -6.10
N ASP A 66 -16.22 -3.90 -6.78
CA ASP A 66 -16.57 -5.26 -6.36
C ASP A 66 -15.84 -6.34 -7.17
N HIS A 67 -14.98 -5.94 -8.12
CA HIS A 67 -14.33 -6.83 -9.08
C HIS A 67 -12.88 -6.41 -9.35
N VAL A 68 -12.08 -7.28 -9.98
CA VAL A 68 -10.72 -6.96 -10.43
C VAL A 68 -10.74 -5.86 -11.51
N LEU A 69 -10.01 -4.75 -11.30
CA LEU A 69 -10.01 -3.65 -12.26
C LEU A 69 -9.34 -3.99 -13.59
N LYS A 70 -9.75 -3.30 -14.65
CA LYS A 70 -9.01 -3.27 -15.90
C LYS A 70 -7.66 -2.58 -15.67
N TRP A 71 -6.57 -3.20 -16.11
CA TRP A 71 -5.21 -2.75 -15.82
C TRP A 71 -4.34 -2.73 -17.08
N GLU A 72 -3.48 -1.72 -17.19
CA GLU A 72 -2.55 -1.60 -18.32
C GLU A 72 -1.18 -1.17 -17.81
N TYR A 73 -0.27 -2.14 -17.68
CA TYR A 73 1.05 -1.99 -17.08
C TYR A 73 1.82 -0.77 -17.62
N ARG A 74 1.86 -0.54 -18.94
CA ARG A 74 2.69 0.55 -19.50
C ARG A 74 2.13 1.92 -19.14
N THR A 75 0.81 2.07 -19.04
CA THR A 75 0.18 3.31 -18.59
C THR A 75 0.50 3.57 -17.12
N GLU A 76 0.46 2.56 -16.27
CA GLU A 76 0.72 2.76 -14.84
C GLU A 76 2.21 2.97 -14.54
N VAL A 77 3.13 2.37 -15.30
CA VAL A 77 4.57 2.73 -15.28
C VAL A 77 4.79 4.20 -15.66
N ARG A 78 4.07 4.70 -16.68
CA ARG A 78 4.15 6.12 -17.07
C ARG A 78 3.58 7.04 -15.99
N LEU A 79 2.49 6.64 -15.33
CA LEU A 79 1.95 7.39 -14.21
C LEU A 79 2.95 7.46 -13.07
N ASN A 80 3.56 6.34 -12.70
CA ASN A 80 4.58 6.30 -11.66
C ASN A 80 5.74 7.26 -12.00
N ALA A 81 6.32 7.14 -13.20
CA ALA A 81 7.40 8.02 -13.64
C ALA A 81 6.99 9.51 -13.66
N PHE A 82 5.78 9.82 -14.11
CA PHE A 82 5.24 11.18 -14.06
C PHE A 82 5.18 11.71 -12.64
N LEU A 83 4.65 10.93 -11.68
CA LEU A 83 4.55 11.36 -10.29
C LEU A 83 5.93 11.53 -9.64
N GLN A 84 6.88 10.64 -9.91
CA GLN A 84 8.26 10.78 -9.43
C GLN A 84 8.94 12.04 -9.95
N HIS A 85 8.68 12.43 -11.18
CA HIS A 85 9.26 13.62 -11.79
C HIS A 85 8.55 14.89 -11.32
N TYR A 86 7.22 14.91 -11.37
CA TYR A 86 6.43 16.11 -11.11
C TYR A 86 6.46 16.53 -9.64
N LEU A 87 6.50 15.55 -8.74
CA LEU A 87 6.57 15.77 -7.29
C LEU A 87 8.02 15.81 -6.77
N GLN A 88 9.00 15.72 -7.68
CA GLN A 88 10.41 15.85 -7.33
C GLN A 88 10.66 17.25 -6.78
N ASP A 89 11.40 17.32 -5.66
CA ASP A 89 11.82 18.56 -4.99
C ASP A 89 10.68 19.46 -4.47
N PHE A 90 9.41 19.12 -4.75
CA PHE A 90 8.23 19.74 -4.18
C PHE A 90 6.99 18.84 -4.31
N PRO A 91 6.33 18.44 -3.20
CA PRO A 91 6.65 18.76 -1.80
C PRO A 91 7.77 17.89 -1.20
N TYR A 92 8.34 16.97 -1.97
CA TYR A 92 9.36 16.04 -1.47
C TYR A 92 10.78 16.58 -1.63
N THR A 93 11.75 15.92 -1.02
CA THR A 93 13.17 16.15 -1.30
C THR A 93 13.66 15.05 -2.23
N GLY A 94 14.10 15.40 -3.44
CA GLY A 94 14.44 14.43 -4.48
C GLY A 94 13.22 13.67 -5.02
N HIS A 95 13.46 12.51 -5.64
CA HIS A 95 12.41 11.67 -6.21
C HIS A 95 11.63 10.93 -5.13
N PRO A 96 10.32 11.16 -4.97
CA PRO A 96 9.53 10.41 -4.02
C PRO A 96 9.38 8.96 -4.45
N LYS A 97 9.27 8.06 -3.47
CA LYS A 97 8.71 6.73 -3.73
C LYS A 97 7.24 6.87 -4.12
N VAL A 98 6.82 6.14 -5.14
CA VAL A 98 5.40 6.04 -5.53
C VAL A 98 4.92 4.61 -5.30
N ARG A 99 3.81 4.49 -4.58
CA ARG A 99 3.17 3.22 -4.21
C ARG A 99 1.72 3.21 -4.70
N ALA A 100 1.12 2.04 -4.81
CA ALA A 100 -0.29 1.92 -5.14
C ALA A 100 -1.14 1.63 -3.90
N ILE A 101 -2.31 2.26 -3.85
CA ILE A 101 -3.42 1.86 -2.96
C ILE A 101 -4.57 1.40 -3.86
N LEU A 102 -4.96 0.15 -3.70
CA LEU A 102 -6.17 -0.42 -4.27
C LEU A 102 -7.26 -0.40 -3.20
N THR A 103 -8.40 0.21 -3.48
CA THR A 103 -9.58 0.10 -2.61
C THR A 103 -10.65 -0.72 -3.30
N GLY A 104 -11.44 -1.45 -2.51
CA GLY A 104 -12.55 -2.26 -3.01
C GLY A 104 -13.58 -2.47 -1.92
N LYS A 105 -14.70 -3.13 -2.21
CA LYS A 105 -15.80 -3.26 -1.25
C LYS A 105 -15.40 -3.83 0.10
N ASP A 106 -14.66 -4.94 0.09
CA ASP A 106 -14.42 -5.79 1.26
C ASP A 106 -13.21 -6.73 1.05
N MET A 107 -12.87 -7.51 2.08
CA MET A 107 -11.76 -8.46 1.99
C MET A 107 -11.97 -9.58 0.95
N ASP A 108 -13.19 -9.84 0.48
CA ASP A 108 -13.42 -10.76 -0.64
C ASP A 108 -12.87 -10.19 -1.95
N THR A 109 -12.98 -8.87 -2.11
CA THR A 109 -12.34 -8.16 -3.23
C THR A 109 -10.82 -8.25 -3.14
N ALA A 110 -10.24 -8.19 -1.94
CA ALA A 110 -8.80 -8.40 -1.73
C ALA A 110 -8.36 -9.79 -2.21
N TYR A 111 -9.14 -10.82 -1.88
CA TYR A 111 -8.89 -12.20 -2.33
C TYR A 111 -8.91 -12.31 -3.86
N GLN A 112 -9.87 -11.66 -4.53
CA GLN A 112 -9.93 -11.64 -6.00
C GLN A 112 -8.68 -10.98 -6.60
N LEU A 113 -8.18 -9.89 -6.00
CA LEU A 113 -6.96 -9.22 -6.47
C LEU A 113 -5.71 -10.09 -6.27
N LEU A 114 -5.58 -10.74 -5.10
CA LEU A 114 -4.47 -11.65 -4.80
C LEU A 114 -4.41 -12.88 -5.72
N THR A 115 -5.57 -13.36 -6.17
CA THR A 115 -5.70 -14.55 -7.04
C THR A 115 -5.82 -14.22 -8.52
N SER A 116 -5.84 -12.93 -8.87
CA SER A 116 -6.04 -12.52 -10.26
C SER A 116 -4.85 -12.93 -11.15
N THR A 117 -5.19 -13.56 -12.27
CA THR A 117 -4.24 -13.93 -13.35
C THR A 117 -4.34 -13.01 -14.56
N GLY A 118 -5.09 -11.90 -14.44
CA GLY A 118 -5.27 -10.88 -15.47
C GLY A 118 -6.42 -11.17 -16.44
N GLY A 119 -7.13 -12.28 -16.25
CA GLY A 119 -8.31 -12.65 -17.02
C GLY A 119 -8.07 -12.76 -18.52
N TYR A 120 -9.15 -12.65 -19.29
CA TYR A 120 -9.08 -12.74 -20.75
C TYR A 120 -8.19 -11.65 -21.35
N LYS A 121 -7.28 -12.05 -22.24
CA LYS A 121 -6.27 -11.20 -22.89
C LYS A 121 -5.36 -10.43 -21.92
N LYS A 122 -5.21 -10.89 -20.66
CA LYS A 122 -4.40 -10.21 -19.62
C LYS A 122 -4.76 -8.73 -19.45
N SER A 123 -6.06 -8.43 -19.52
CA SER A 123 -6.60 -7.06 -19.48
C SER A 123 -7.04 -6.60 -18.09
N LEU A 124 -7.09 -7.52 -17.13
CA LEU A 124 -7.39 -7.23 -15.73
C LEU A 124 -6.11 -7.13 -14.91
N PHE A 125 -6.24 -6.56 -13.72
CA PHE A 125 -5.15 -6.39 -12.77
C PHE A 125 -4.46 -7.71 -12.45
N VAL A 126 -3.14 -7.64 -12.42
CA VAL A 126 -2.25 -8.60 -11.79
C VAL A 126 -1.26 -7.74 -11.02
N ALA A 127 -0.85 -8.17 -9.83
CA ALA A 127 0.21 -7.51 -9.10
C ALA A 127 1.51 -7.58 -9.94
N ASP A 128 1.81 -6.50 -10.65
CA ASP A 128 2.94 -6.34 -11.56
C ASP A 128 4.00 -5.43 -10.95
N THR A 129 5.03 -5.06 -11.70
CA THR A 129 6.14 -4.25 -11.18
C THR A 129 5.97 -2.75 -11.42
N SER A 130 4.76 -2.26 -11.72
CA SER A 130 4.54 -0.82 -11.95
C SER A 130 4.69 0.01 -10.68
N TYR A 131 4.53 -0.62 -9.51
CA TYR A 131 4.79 -0.02 -8.20
C TYR A 131 5.55 -1.01 -7.31
N GLU A 132 6.36 -0.50 -6.38
CA GLU A 132 7.10 -1.33 -5.41
C GLU A 132 6.15 -2.04 -4.44
N HIS A 133 5.05 -1.36 -4.08
CA HIS A 133 4.05 -1.83 -3.14
C HIS A 133 2.64 -1.62 -3.69
N PHE A 134 1.78 -2.61 -3.49
CA PHE A 134 0.34 -2.52 -3.74
C PHE A 134 -0.39 -2.81 -2.44
N HIS A 135 -0.81 -1.78 -1.73
CA HIS A 135 -1.61 -1.92 -0.52
C HIS A 135 -3.08 -2.08 -0.89
N TYR A 136 -3.80 -2.98 -0.22
CA TYR A 136 -5.25 -3.06 -0.35
C TYR A 136 -5.97 -2.56 0.90
N LEU A 137 -7.03 -1.78 0.69
CA LEU A 137 -7.87 -1.24 1.75
C LEU A 137 -9.35 -1.52 1.41
N PRO A 138 -10.12 -2.18 2.29
CA PRO A 138 -11.56 -2.31 2.08
C PRO A 138 -12.25 -0.95 2.25
N ASN A 139 -13.34 -0.71 1.54
CA ASN A 139 -14.17 0.50 1.62
C ASN A 139 -15.10 0.40 2.85
N THR A 140 -14.48 0.17 4.01
CA THR A 140 -15.11 -0.04 5.31
C THR A 140 -14.31 0.71 6.38
N THR A 141 -14.81 0.75 7.62
CA THR A 141 -14.12 1.44 8.72
C THR A 141 -12.71 0.86 8.97
N GLU A 142 -12.53 -0.43 8.73
CA GLU A 142 -11.26 -1.15 8.80
C GLU A 142 -10.25 -0.54 7.83
N GLY A 143 -10.65 -0.31 6.58
CA GLY A 143 -9.78 0.32 5.58
C GLY A 143 -9.51 1.79 5.86
N GLU A 144 -10.46 2.52 6.44
CA GLU A 144 -10.18 3.88 6.95
C GLU A 144 -9.08 3.86 8.01
N THR A 145 -9.07 2.84 8.87
CA THR A 145 -8.04 2.66 9.91
C THR A 145 -6.68 2.37 9.29
N LEU A 146 -6.63 1.48 8.28
CA LEU A 146 -5.41 1.24 7.51
C LEU A 146 -4.91 2.49 6.79
N LEU A 147 -5.81 3.28 6.19
CA LEU A 147 -5.43 4.52 5.52
C LEU A 147 -4.76 5.50 6.48
N LYS A 148 -5.35 5.70 7.68
CA LYS A 148 -4.78 6.55 8.73
C LYS A 148 -3.39 6.07 9.16
N LEU A 149 -3.19 4.76 9.22
CA LEU A 149 -1.89 4.17 9.55
C LEU A 149 -0.87 4.40 8.42
N LEU A 150 -1.23 4.07 7.18
CA LEU A 150 -0.36 4.18 5.99
C LEU A 150 0.18 5.59 5.79
N VAL A 151 -0.61 6.64 6.08
CA VAL A 151 -0.18 8.04 5.93
C VAL A 151 0.63 8.58 7.11
N ARG A 152 0.83 7.79 8.17
CA ARG A 152 1.53 8.18 9.41
C ARG A 152 2.79 7.32 9.62
N PRO A 153 3.90 7.60 8.92
CA PRO A 153 5.09 6.74 8.95
C PRO A 153 5.71 6.61 10.35
N ARG A 154 5.61 7.65 11.20
CA ARG A 154 6.07 7.57 12.60
C ARG A 154 5.27 6.54 13.40
N LEU A 155 3.95 6.51 13.19
CA LEU A 155 3.06 5.56 13.87
C LEU A 155 3.30 4.13 13.37
N MET A 156 3.47 3.95 12.05
CA MET A 156 3.85 2.64 11.49
C MET A 156 5.14 2.14 12.10
N LYS A 157 6.19 2.98 12.18
CA LYS A 157 7.46 2.60 12.79
C LYS A 157 7.33 2.19 14.25
N GLN A 158 6.51 2.90 15.03
CA GLN A 158 6.22 2.54 16.42
C GLN A 158 5.50 1.19 16.52
N LEU A 159 4.54 0.94 15.63
CA LEU A 159 3.84 -0.34 15.55
C LEU A 159 4.80 -1.46 15.15
N ASP A 160 5.65 -1.27 14.15
CA ASP A 160 6.67 -2.24 13.73
C ASP A 160 7.57 -2.62 14.90
N GLN A 161 8.10 -1.62 15.63
CA GLN A 161 8.94 -1.85 16.79
C GLN A 161 8.23 -2.65 17.89
N LEU A 162 6.95 -2.35 18.14
CA LEU A 162 6.16 -3.08 19.11
C LEU A 162 5.93 -4.53 18.67
N LEU A 163 5.49 -4.76 17.43
CA LEU A 163 5.15 -6.09 16.91
C LEU A 163 6.37 -7.00 16.76
N LEU A 164 7.55 -6.41 16.55
CA LEU A 164 8.82 -7.14 16.43
C LEU A 164 9.54 -7.30 17.77
N SER A 165 9.07 -6.67 18.86
CA SER A 165 9.80 -6.63 20.14
C SER A 165 10.02 -8.02 20.76
N ASP A 166 9.10 -8.95 20.54
CA ASP A 166 9.16 -10.34 21.03
C ASP A 166 9.77 -11.32 20.01
N LEU A 167 10.29 -10.82 18.88
CA LEU A 167 10.89 -11.63 17.81
C LEU A 167 12.41 -11.50 17.80
N GLY A 168 13.07 -12.58 17.36
CA GLY A 168 14.48 -12.54 17.00
C GLY A 168 14.69 -11.66 15.77
N SER A 169 15.91 -11.12 15.63
CA SER A 169 16.29 -10.30 14.48
C SER A 169 16.15 -11.05 13.16
N ARG A 170 15.88 -10.32 12.08
CA ARG A 170 15.94 -10.81 10.70
C ARG A 170 17.24 -11.58 10.44
N GLN A 171 17.13 -12.75 9.80
CA GLN A 171 18.24 -13.63 9.45
C GLN A 171 18.63 -13.44 7.97
N PRO A 172 19.79 -12.84 7.64
CA PRO A 172 20.16 -12.53 6.26
C PRO A 172 20.35 -13.76 5.35
N ASP A 173 20.64 -14.91 5.94
CA ASP A 173 20.87 -16.20 5.28
C ASP A 173 19.57 -16.93 4.92
N LEU A 174 18.42 -16.52 5.49
CA LEU A 174 17.11 -17.04 5.07
C LEU A 174 16.70 -16.40 3.73
N PRO A 175 16.53 -17.17 2.65
CA PRO A 175 16.16 -16.67 1.32
C PRO A 175 14.65 -16.35 1.20
N ILE A 176 14.05 -15.84 2.28
CA ILE A 176 12.63 -15.50 2.40
C ILE A 176 12.55 -14.04 2.87
N ASP A 177 11.71 -13.22 2.26
CA ASP A 177 11.48 -11.82 2.66
C ASP A 177 10.72 -11.77 4.00
N HIS A 178 11.38 -11.35 5.09
CA HIS A 178 10.84 -11.37 6.46
C HIS A 178 11.42 -10.24 7.33
N ASP A 179 10.73 -9.94 8.44
CA ASP A 179 11.07 -8.86 9.38
C ASP A 179 11.79 -9.35 10.65
N GLY A 180 11.53 -10.59 11.05
CA GLY A 180 12.12 -11.23 12.23
C GLY A 180 11.92 -12.74 12.23
N VAL A 181 12.31 -13.41 13.30
CA VAL A 181 12.10 -14.85 13.47
C VAL A 181 11.43 -15.14 14.81
N ASP A 182 10.55 -16.15 14.84
CA ASP A 182 10.00 -16.60 16.11
C ASP A 182 11.01 -17.43 16.93
N ALA A 183 10.62 -17.84 18.13
CA ALA A 183 11.47 -18.64 19.02
C ALA A 183 11.90 -20.00 18.43
N SER A 184 11.22 -20.49 17.39
CA SER A 184 11.57 -21.72 16.67
C SER A 184 12.41 -21.46 15.41
N GLY A 185 12.78 -20.20 15.15
CA GLY A 185 13.54 -19.80 13.96
C GLY A 185 12.68 -19.71 12.68
N ASN A 186 11.35 -19.71 12.79
CA ASN A 186 10.50 -19.52 11.62
C ASN A 186 10.48 -18.04 11.24
N PRO A 187 10.59 -17.69 9.94
CA PRO A 187 10.51 -16.31 9.50
C PRO A 187 9.12 -15.72 9.81
N ALA A 188 9.11 -14.46 10.22
CA ALA A 188 7.92 -13.68 10.55
C ALA A 188 7.83 -12.44 9.67
N VAL A 189 6.65 -12.15 9.14
CA VAL A 189 6.39 -10.97 8.30
C VAL A 189 5.29 -10.09 8.88
N LEU A 190 5.52 -8.77 8.85
CA LEU A 190 4.52 -7.75 9.07
C LEU A 190 3.72 -7.57 7.77
N ALA A 191 2.45 -7.97 7.82
CA ALA A 191 1.51 -7.92 6.69
C ALA A 191 0.24 -7.11 7.01
N TYR A 192 0.25 -6.34 8.11
CA TYR A 192 -0.89 -5.54 8.56
C TYR A 192 -1.25 -4.43 7.56
N ASP A 193 -0.30 -3.97 6.75
CA ASP A 193 -0.47 -2.95 5.70
C ASP A 193 -1.03 -3.54 4.39
N PHE A 194 -1.29 -4.85 4.37
CA PHE A 194 -1.85 -5.62 3.27
C PHE A 194 -1.17 -5.34 1.92
N ASP A 195 0.15 -5.33 1.89
CA ASP A 195 0.90 -5.29 0.63
C ASP A 195 0.81 -6.65 -0.11
N LEU A 196 0.12 -6.64 -1.25
CA LEU A 196 -0.13 -7.82 -2.08
C LEU A 196 1.17 -8.51 -2.50
N HIS A 197 2.20 -7.74 -2.85
CA HIS A 197 3.48 -8.32 -3.26
C HIS A 197 4.19 -8.99 -2.11
N ARG A 198 4.23 -8.32 -0.97
CA ARG A 198 4.92 -8.84 0.21
C ARG A 198 4.29 -10.13 0.70
N ILE A 199 2.96 -10.17 0.77
CA ILE A 199 2.19 -11.36 1.12
C ILE A 199 2.49 -12.50 0.15
N ASN A 200 2.44 -12.24 -1.16
CA ASN A 200 2.71 -13.25 -2.18
C ASN A 200 4.16 -13.76 -2.15
N ARG A 201 5.15 -12.87 -2.03
CA ARG A 201 6.57 -13.24 -1.93
C ARG A 201 6.83 -14.10 -0.70
N PHE A 202 6.26 -13.74 0.44
CA PHE A 202 6.40 -14.51 1.68
C PHE A 202 5.78 -15.90 1.54
N ASN A 203 4.53 -16.00 1.07
CA ASN A 203 3.87 -17.29 0.83
C ASN A 203 4.67 -18.17 -0.15
N THR A 204 5.13 -17.59 -1.25
CA THR A 204 5.93 -18.30 -2.26
C THR A 204 7.24 -18.78 -1.66
N GLY A 205 7.96 -17.92 -0.93
CA GLY A 205 9.21 -18.28 -0.27
C GLY A 205 9.03 -19.45 0.69
N LEU A 206 8.03 -19.39 1.57
CA LEU A 206 7.75 -20.48 2.50
C LEU A 206 7.49 -21.81 1.80
N ASN A 207 6.67 -21.81 0.75
CA ASN A 207 6.36 -23.02 -0.02
C ASN A 207 7.61 -23.58 -0.73
N VAL A 208 8.39 -22.71 -1.40
CA VAL A 208 9.59 -23.11 -2.13
C VAL A 208 10.63 -23.76 -1.21
N TYR A 209 10.77 -23.24 0.01
CA TYR A 209 11.76 -23.74 0.97
C TYR A 209 11.18 -24.74 1.98
N GLY A 210 9.90 -25.12 1.86
CA GLY A 210 9.22 -26.04 2.78
C GLY A 210 9.24 -25.57 4.25
N ARG A 211 9.18 -24.25 4.47
CA ARG A 211 9.27 -23.64 5.80
C ARG A 211 7.89 -23.26 6.33
N LYS A 212 7.76 -23.28 7.65
CA LYS A 212 6.65 -22.62 8.35
C LYS A 212 6.93 -21.13 8.48
N GLY A 213 5.89 -20.33 8.65
CA GLY A 213 6.05 -18.89 8.87
C GLY A 213 5.08 -18.32 9.88
N VAL A 214 5.36 -17.07 10.29
CA VAL A 214 4.46 -16.27 11.12
C VAL A 214 4.02 -15.06 10.32
N MET A 215 2.71 -14.80 10.27
CA MET A 215 2.16 -13.60 9.63
C MET A 215 1.45 -12.74 10.67
N ILE A 216 1.94 -11.50 10.81
CA ILE A 216 1.38 -10.52 11.73
C ILE A 216 0.49 -9.56 10.93
N CYS A 217 -0.81 -9.58 11.21
CA CYS A 217 -1.81 -8.81 10.47
C CYS A 217 -3.01 -8.49 11.36
N PHE A 218 -3.91 -7.61 10.90
CA PHE A 218 -5.15 -7.34 11.64
C PHE A 218 -6.10 -8.54 11.59
N ASP A 219 -6.88 -8.71 12.65
CA ASP A 219 -7.91 -9.74 12.79
C ASP A 219 -8.85 -9.85 11.57
N PHE A 220 -9.35 -8.73 11.05
CA PHE A 220 -10.26 -8.70 9.90
C PHE A 220 -9.63 -9.18 8.58
N GLN A 221 -8.30 -9.20 8.49
CA GLN A 221 -7.56 -9.63 7.29
C GLN A 221 -7.40 -11.16 7.25
N ILE A 222 -7.40 -11.82 8.41
CA ILE A 222 -7.10 -13.26 8.57
C ILE A 222 -8.01 -14.16 7.72
N PRO A 223 -9.34 -13.96 7.64
CA PRO A 223 -10.20 -14.85 6.85
C PRO A 223 -9.84 -14.87 5.36
N CYS A 224 -9.51 -13.72 4.77
CA CYS A 224 -9.04 -13.63 3.40
C CYS A 224 -7.66 -14.29 3.24
N LEU A 225 -6.72 -13.99 4.14
CA LEU A 225 -5.36 -14.53 4.07
C LEU A 225 -5.36 -16.06 4.23
N LYS A 226 -6.16 -16.64 5.12
CA LYS A 226 -6.32 -18.09 5.26
C LYS A 226 -6.81 -18.78 3.99
N ARG A 227 -7.63 -18.10 3.18
CA ARG A 227 -8.13 -18.64 1.90
C ARG A 227 -7.07 -18.57 0.80
N TYR A 228 -6.23 -17.54 0.82
CA TYR A 228 -5.22 -17.31 -0.20
C TYR A 228 -3.92 -18.09 0.04
N LEU A 229 -3.45 -18.11 1.28
CA LEU A 229 -2.16 -18.66 1.64
C LEU A 229 -2.18 -20.19 1.60
N THR A 230 -1.10 -20.76 1.09
CA THR A 230 -0.96 -22.21 0.91
C THR A 230 0.15 -22.80 1.78
N ALA A 231 1.07 -21.96 2.27
CA ALA A 231 2.12 -22.36 3.20
C ALA A 231 1.56 -22.59 4.62
N ASP A 232 2.28 -23.36 5.44
CA ASP A 232 1.99 -23.52 6.87
C ASP A 232 2.34 -22.23 7.62
N ILE A 233 1.32 -21.41 7.89
CA ILE A 233 1.46 -20.08 8.49
C ILE A 233 0.68 -20.00 9.79
N ARG A 234 1.36 -19.59 10.85
CA ARG A 234 0.75 -19.16 12.11
C ARG A 234 0.42 -17.67 12.04
N PHE A 235 -0.82 -17.31 12.35
CA PHE A 235 -1.23 -15.92 12.46
C PHE A 235 -0.98 -15.38 13.87
N SER A 236 -0.44 -14.17 13.95
CA SER A 236 -0.42 -13.34 15.16
C SER A 236 -1.27 -12.10 14.88
N SER A 237 -2.43 -11.98 15.53
CA SER A 237 -3.42 -10.97 15.14
C SER A 237 -3.25 -9.67 15.93
N ILE A 238 -3.41 -8.56 15.23
CA ILE A 238 -3.64 -7.25 15.84
C ILE A 238 -5.15 -7.09 15.98
N ASP A 239 -5.63 -6.98 17.22
CA ASP A 239 -7.04 -6.67 17.50
C ASP A 239 -7.31 -5.22 17.08
N LEU A 240 -8.18 -5.05 16.08
CA LEU A 240 -8.43 -3.73 15.50
C LEU A 240 -9.05 -2.75 16.50
N SER A 241 -9.93 -3.24 17.38
CA SER A 241 -10.60 -2.41 18.39
C SER A 241 -9.60 -1.90 19.44
N LYS A 242 -8.73 -2.77 19.93
CA LYS A 242 -7.64 -2.39 20.85
C LYS A 242 -6.65 -1.45 20.17
N PHE A 243 -6.34 -1.68 18.89
CA PHE A 243 -5.46 -0.81 18.12
C PHE A 243 -6.05 0.60 17.98
N ARG A 244 -7.33 0.74 17.60
CA ARG A 244 -7.99 2.05 17.49
C ARG A 244 -7.94 2.84 18.79
N LYS A 245 -8.26 2.19 19.93
CA LYS A 245 -8.26 2.83 21.24
C LYS A 245 -6.86 3.16 21.76
N GLY A 246 -5.94 2.20 21.67
CA GLY A 246 -4.62 2.33 22.27
C GLY A 246 -3.60 3.09 21.41
N PHE A 247 -3.68 2.92 20.09
CA PHE A 247 -2.66 3.42 19.14
C PHE A 247 -3.12 4.64 18.34
N LEU A 248 -4.41 4.72 18.01
CA LEU A 248 -4.99 5.87 17.30
C LEU A 248 -5.72 6.86 18.22
N HIS A 249 -5.95 6.49 19.48
CA HIS A 249 -6.74 7.26 20.45
C HIS A 249 -8.15 7.59 19.93
N GLU A 250 -8.76 6.65 19.21
CA GLU A 250 -10.12 6.73 18.71
C GLU A 250 -11.09 6.06 19.70
N PRO A 251 -12.33 6.57 19.84
CA PRO A 251 -13.34 6.00 20.73
C PRO A 251 -13.75 4.57 20.36
#